data_AF-A0A1E9VPR4-F1
#
_entry.id   AF-A0A1E9VPR4-F1
#
_cell.length_a   1.000
_cell.length_b   1.000
_cell.length_c   1.000
_cell.angle_alpha   90.00
_cell.angle_beta   90.00
_cell.angle_gamma   90.00
#
_symmetry.space_group_name_H-M   'P 1'
#
loop_
_entity.id
_entity.type
_entity.pdbx_description
1 polymer ?
#
loop_
_entity_poly.entity_id
_entity_poly.type
_entity_poly.pdbx_seq_one_letter_code
_entity_poly.pdbx_strand_id
1 'polypeptide(L)'
;MVEWLLRLEPWQQALAGTAFTYFMTALGAGLVFFFKEIKKEVLNLMLGFASGVMIAASFWSLLDPAITKAEENGDIAWLVVSIGFGLGGVFLYMADKTLPHMHFGPQHEAEGLPTHLKRTILLVFSITLHNIPEGLAVGVAFGAAATADNPTAAILAAVSVALGIGIQNFPEGAAVSIPLRQEGLSRKKAFVYGQASGIVEPIAGVIGALLVTKVELLLPYALAFAAGAMIYVVVEELIPEAQQTLSSKRHFAVFGVMSGFIIMMILDVALG
;
A
#
# COMPACT_ATOMS: atom_id res chain seq x y z
N MET A 1 -13.13 4.43 20.37
CA MET A 1 -12.81 4.08 18.96
C MET A 1 -13.27 2.67 18.63
N VAL A 2 -12.71 1.63 19.27
CA VAL A 2 -13.08 0.22 19.01
C VAL A 2 -14.58 -0.03 19.16
N GLU A 3 -15.21 0.44 20.24
CA GLU A 3 -16.67 0.32 20.43
C GLU A 3 -17.50 1.00 19.34
N TRP A 4 -16.96 2.04 18.70
CA TRP A 4 -17.64 2.70 17.58
C TRP A 4 -17.50 1.88 16.30
N LEU A 5 -16.29 1.35 16.02
CA LEU A 5 -16.04 0.47 14.88
C LEU A 5 -16.88 -0.81 14.95
N LEU A 6 -17.02 -1.41 16.14
CA LEU A 6 -17.84 -2.61 16.36
C LEU A 6 -19.33 -2.42 16.05
N ARG A 7 -19.84 -1.18 15.99
CA ARG A 7 -21.23 -0.88 15.62
C ARG A 7 -21.44 -0.69 14.13
N LEU A 8 -20.35 -0.68 13.35
CA LEU A 8 -20.37 -0.45 11.92
C LEU A 8 -20.39 -1.78 11.16
N GLU A 9 -21.02 -1.77 9.99
CA GLU A 9 -20.94 -2.88 9.04
C GLU A 9 -19.49 -3.04 8.53
N PRO A 10 -19.06 -4.24 8.10
CA PRO A 10 -17.67 -4.48 7.71
C PRO A 10 -17.16 -3.56 6.60
N TRP A 11 -18.01 -3.24 5.62
CA TRP A 11 -17.67 -2.30 4.55
C TRP A 11 -17.53 -0.85 5.06
N GLN A 12 -18.24 -0.47 6.12
CA GLN A 12 -18.11 0.85 6.75
C GLN A 12 -16.83 0.95 7.57
N GLN A 13 -16.44 -0.14 8.25
CA GLN A 13 -15.16 -0.22 8.94
C GLN A 13 -14.00 -0.11 7.95
N ALA A 14 -14.06 -0.87 6.85
CA ALA A 14 -13.10 -0.80 5.76
C ALA A 14 -13.03 0.60 5.13
N LEU A 15 -14.19 1.23 4.88
CA LEU A 15 -14.25 2.60 4.37
C LEU A 15 -13.62 3.61 5.36
N ALA A 16 -13.85 3.46 6.67
CA ALA A 16 -13.24 4.33 7.67
C ALA A 16 -11.71 4.16 7.72
N GLY A 17 -11.23 2.92 7.68
CA GLY A 17 -9.80 2.60 7.64
C GLY A 17 -9.11 3.15 6.38
N THR A 18 -9.71 2.92 5.22
CA THR A 18 -9.15 3.39 3.94
C THR A 18 -9.35 4.89 3.69
N ALA A 19 -10.37 5.51 4.27
CA ALA A 19 -10.48 6.97 4.29
C ALA A 19 -9.34 7.60 5.11
N PHE A 20 -8.90 6.92 6.17
CA PHE A 20 -7.73 7.33 6.94
C PHE A 20 -6.44 7.19 6.11
N THR A 21 -6.21 6.07 5.45
CA THR A 21 -5.01 5.87 4.61
C THR A 21 -4.97 6.89 3.46
N TYR A 22 -6.09 7.09 2.77
CA TYR A 22 -6.24 8.14 1.75
C TYR A 22 -5.97 9.54 2.29
N PHE A 23 -6.47 9.85 3.48
CA PHE A 23 -6.21 11.13 4.13
C PHE A 23 -4.72 11.34 4.40
N MET A 24 -3.99 10.28 4.76
CA MET A 24 -2.54 10.36 4.93
C MET A 24 -1.81 10.60 3.60
N THR A 25 -2.24 9.96 2.51
CA THR A 25 -1.77 10.28 1.13
C THR A 25 -1.98 11.76 0.82
N ALA A 26 -3.18 12.28 1.11
CA ALA A 26 -3.51 13.68 0.89
C ALA A 26 -2.68 14.63 1.77
N LEU A 27 -2.42 14.28 3.04
CA LEU A 27 -1.57 15.06 3.93
C LEU A 27 -0.12 15.11 3.43
N GLY A 28 0.42 13.97 3.00
CA GLY A 28 1.74 13.87 2.37
C GLY A 28 1.82 14.74 1.11
N ALA A 29 0.81 14.62 0.24
CA ALA A 29 0.69 15.44 -0.96
C ALA A 29 0.59 16.95 -0.65
N GLY A 30 0.05 17.31 0.51
CA GLY A 30 -0.05 18.69 1.00
C GLY A 30 1.30 19.38 1.22
N LEU A 31 2.40 18.64 1.35
CA LEU A 31 3.74 19.22 1.53
C LEU A 31 4.14 20.16 0.37
N VAL A 32 3.58 20.00 -0.83
CA VAL A 32 3.81 20.90 -1.98
C VAL A 32 3.42 22.36 -1.75
N PHE A 33 2.56 22.62 -0.76
CA PHE A 33 2.20 23.99 -0.40
C PHE A 33 3.33 24.72 0.33
N PHE A 34 4.16 23.97 1.06
CA PHE A 34 5.27 24.48 1.86
C PHE A 34 6.62 24.31 1.16
N PHE A 35 6.80 23.20 0.44
CA PHE A 35 8.07 22.82 -0.17
C PHE A 35 7.92 22.73 -1.70
N LYS A 36 8.88 23.30 -2.43
CA LYS A 36 9.01 23.10 -3.88
C LYS A 36 9.90 21.89 -4.18
N GLU A 37 10.86 21.61 -3.31
CA GLU A 37 11.87 20.56 -3.47
C GLU A 37 12.13 19.90 -2.11
N ILE A 38 12.39 18.60 -2.12
CA ILE A 38 12.88 17.84 -0.96
C ILE A 38 14.30 17.36 -1.26
N LYS A 39 15.16 17.37 -0.24
CA LYS A 39 16.51 16.79 -0.32
C LYS A 39 16.41 15.31 -0.71
N LYS A 40 17.16 14.86 -1.73
CA LYS A 40 17.06 13.48 -2.24
C LYS A 40 17.28 12.44 -1.12
N GLU A 41 18.12 12.74 -0.13
CA GLU A 41 18.33 11.87 1.04
C GLU A 41 17.06 11.66 1.88
N VAL A 42 16.26 12.73 2.05
CA VAL A 42 14.99 12.67 2.77
C VAL A 42 13.97 11.90 1.95
N LEU A 43 13.92 12.11 0.63
CA LEU A 43 13.05 11.33 -0.27
C LEU A 43 13.41 9.84 -0.24
N ASN A 44 14.70 9.50 -0.30
CA ASN A 44 15.16 8.11 -0.22
C ASN A 44 14.82 7.48 1.14
N LEU A 45 14.96 8.24 2.24
CA LEU A 45 14.55 7.79 3.57
C LEU A 45 13.04 7.52 3.62
N MET A 46 12.23 8.42 3.05
CA MET A 46 10.77 8.32 2.98
C MET A 46 10.31 7.10 2.18
N LEU A 47 10.86 6.90 0.98
CA LEU A 47 10.53 5.76 0.12
C LEU A 47 11.06 4.42 0.67
N GLY A 48 12.26 4.44 1.25
CA GLY A 48 12.79 3.29 1.98
C GLY A 48 11.90 2.94 3.17
N PHE A 49 11.46 3.93 3.95
CA PHE A 49 10.53 3.75 5.04
C PHE A 49 9.22 3.10 4.58
N ALA A 50 8.63 3.60 3.48
CA ALA A 50 7.44 3.00 2.89
C ALA A 50 7.64 1.53 2.50
N SER A 51 8.73 1.25 1.79
CA SER A 51 9.14 -0.13 1.44
C SER A 51 9.22 -1.03 2.66
N GLY A 52 9.84 -0.55 3.75
CA GLY A 52 9.98 -1.31 5.00
C GLY A 52 8.66 -1.65 5.65
N VAL A 53 7.74 -0.69 5.72
CA VAL A 53 6.38 -0.89 6.24
C VAL A 53 5.65 -1.93 5.40
N MET A 54 5.66 -1.80 4.07
CA MET A 54 4.95 -2.72 3.17
C MET A 54 5.50 -4.15 3.24
N ILE A 55 6.83 -4.34 3.35
CA ILE A 55 7.43 -5.67 3.51
C ILE A 55 6.97 -6.31 4.81
N ALA A 56 7.02 -5.58 5.93
CA ALA A 56 6.60 -6.10 7.22
C ALA A 56 5.10 -6.41 7.22
N ALA A 57 4.25 -5.50 6.73
CA ALA A 57 2.80 -5.71 6.64
C ALA A 57 2.46 -6.91 5.74
N SER A 58 3.20 -7.13 4.66
CA SER A 58 3.00 -8.29 3.78
C SER A 58 3.18 -9.62 4.51
N PHE A 59 4.12 -9.69 5.47
CA PHE A 59 4.32 -10.91 6.26
C PHE A 59 3.34 -11.00 7.44
N TRP A 60 3.47 -10.09 8.40
CA TRP A 60 2.76 -10.17 9.68
C TRP A 60 1.25 -9.93 9.54
N SER A 61 0.87 -8.92 8.77
CA SER A 61 -0.53 -8.52 8.71
C SER A 61 -1.34 -9.28 7.66
N LEU A 62 -0.68 -10.00 6.74
CA LEU A 62 -1.33 -10.65 5.62
C LEU A 62 -0.96 -12.12 5.47
N LEU A 63 0.32 -12.46 5.23
CA LEU A 63 0.72 -13.85 5.00
C LEU A 63 0.52 -14.72 6.24
N ASP A 64 0.90 -14.25 7.42
CA ASP A 64 0.75 -15.01 8.67
C ASP A 64 -0.73 -15.30 8.98
N PRO A 65 -1.65 -14.31 8.97
CA PRO A 65 -3.09 -14.55 9.04
C PRO A 65 -3.63 -15.44 7.92
N ALA A 66 -3.09 -15.35 6.70
CA ALA A 66 -3.49 -16.21 5.60
C ALA A 66 -3.12 -17.68 5.83
N ILE A 67 -1.94 -17.93 6.40
CA ILE A 67 -1.48 -19.28 6.78
C ILE A 67 -2.41 -19.83 7.85
N THR A 68 -2.62 -19.08 8.94
CA THR A 68 -3.52 -19.51 10.03
C THR A 68 -4.92 -19.82 9.51
N LYS A 69 -5.49 -18.95 8.67
CA LYS A 69 -6.84 -19.17 8.15
C LYS A 69 -6.94 -20.36 7.19
N ALA A 70 -5.89 -20.63 6.41
CA ALA A 70 -5.85 -21.82 5.58
C ALA A 70 -5.78 -23.11 6.42
N GLU A 71 -5.03 -23.11 7.54
CA GLU A 71 -4.98 -24.24 8.47
C GLU A 71 -6.34 -24.48 9.15
N GLU A 72 -7.03 -23.41 9.58
CA GLU A 72 -8.38 -23.47 10.15
C GLU A 72 -9.40 -24.06 9.16
N ASN A 73 -9.27 -23.74 7.87
CA ASN A 73 -10.11 -24.30 6.82
C ASN A 73 -9.82 -25.79 6.52
N GLY A 74 -8.75 -26.36 7.09
CA GLY A 74 -8.28 -27.71 6.79
C GLY A 74 -7.54 -27.82 5.44
N ASP A 75 -7.14 -26.70 4.86
CA ASP A 75 -6.40 -26.66 3.61
C ASP A 75 -4.90 -26.95 3.82
N ILE A 76 -4.19 -27.21 2.72
CA ILE A 76 -2.72 -27.26 2.72
C ILE A 76 -2.21 -25.81 2.69
N ALA A 77 -1.96 -25.22 3.87
CA ALA A 77 -1.70 -23.80 4.03
C ALA A 77 -0.61 -23.23 3.11
N TRP A 78 0.56 -23.87 3.03
CA TRP A 78 1.65 -23.40 2.17
C TRP A 78 1.24 -23.34 0.68
N LEU A 79 0.36 -24.24 0.23
CA LEU A 79 -0.10 -24.30 -1.16
C LEU A 79 -1.10 -23.17 -1.44
N VAL A 80 -2.10 -22.99 -0.57
CA VAL A 80 -3.11 -21.92 -0.68
C VAL A 80 -2.44 -20.55 -0.70
N VAL A 81 -1.55 -20.31 0.25
CA VAL A 81 -0.86 -19.03 0.39
C VAL A 81 0.11 -18.78 -0.77
N SER A 82 0.82 -19.80 -1.25
CA SER A 82 1.67 -19.66 -2.44
C SER A 82 0.87 -19.33 -3.70
N ILE A 83 -0.32 -19.93 -3.88
CA ILE A 83 -1.20 -19.63 -5.00
C ILE A 83 -1.69 -18.19 -4.91
N GLY A 84 -2.23 -17.77 -3.76
CA GLY A 84 -2.69 -16.39 -3.58
C GLY A 84 -1.57 -15.38 -3.82
N PHE A 85 -0.42 -15.56 -3.18
CA PHE A 85 0.75 -14.70 -3.33
C PHE A 85 1.24 -14.62 -4.79
N GLY A 86 1.37 -15.77 -5.46
CA GLY A 86 1.76 -15.82 -6.86
C GLY A 86 0.75 -15.11 -7.78
N LEU A 87 -0.56 -15.30 -7.56
CA LEU A 87 -1.61 -14.63 -8.33
C LEU A 87 -1.59 -13.11 -8.12
N GLY A 88 -1.30 -12.65 -6.90
CA GLY A 88 -1.13 -11.22 -6.61
C GLY A 88 0.00 -10.58 -7.39
N GLY A 89 1.19 -11.20 -7.36
CA GLY A 89 2.35 -10.72 -8.13
C GLY A 89 2.12 -10.80 -9.63
N VAL A 90 1.55 -11.89 -10.14
CA VAL A 90 1.22 -12.05 -11.57
C VAL A 90 0.17 -11.03 -12.01
N PHE A 91 -0.82 -10.73 -11.16
CA PHE A 91 -1.84 -9.71 -11.44
C PHE A 91 -1.21 -8.34 -11.67
N LEU A 92 -0.32 -7.89 -10.79
CA LEU A 92 0.35 -6.60 -10.99
C LEU A 92 1.32 -6.63 -12.16
N TYR A 93 2.09 -7.71 -12.34
CA TYR A 93 2.92 -7.86 -13.54
C TYR A 93 2.12 -7.70 -14.83
N MET A 94 0.91 -8.28 -14.90
CA MET A 94 0.01 -8.10 -16.04
C MET A 94 -0.54 -6.67 -16.11
N ALA A 95 -0.86 -6.05 -14.98
CA ALA A 95 -1.30 -4.66 -14.93
C ALA A 95 -0.23 -3.72 -15.49
N ASP A 96 1.03 -3.89 -15.11
CA ASP A 96 2.15 -3.09 -15.62
C ASP A 96 2.36 -3.30 -17.12
N LYS A 97 2.35 -4.57 -17.56
CA LYS A 97 2.49 -4.92 -18.99
C LYS A 97 1.39 -4.35 -19.88
N THR A 98 0.20 -4.11 -19.34
CA THR A 98 -0.97 -3.70 -20.12
C THR A 98 -1.25 -2.21 -20.01
N LEU A 99 -1.12 -1.66 -18.81
CA LEU A 99 -1.50 -0.29 -18.54
C LEU A 99 -0.33 0.64 -18.79
N PRO A 100 -0.51 1.71 -19.58
CA PRO A 100 0.55 2.66 -19.82
C PRO A 100 0.91 3.36 -18.51
N HIS A 101 2.14 3.19 -18.07
CA HIS A 101 2.68 3.83 -16.87
C HIS A 101 4.16 4.16 -17.05
N MET A 102 4.72 4.93 -16.11
CA MET A 102 6.15 5.20 -16.08
C MET A 102 6.66 5.08 -14.66
N HIS A 103 7.82 4.45 -14.53
CA HIS A 103 8.54 4.38 -13.27
C HIS A 103 9.20 5.72 -12.91
N PHE A 104 9.38 5.96 -11.62
CA PHE A 104 10.24 7.04 -11.17
C PHE A 104 11.70 6.70 -11.49
N GLY A 105 12.44 7.66 -12.06
CA GLY A 105 13.89 7.52 -12.25
C GLY A 105 14.49 8.19 -13.48
N PRO A 106 15.83 8.30 -13.55
CA PRO A 106 16.53 9.00 -14.63
C PRO A 106 16.35 8.37 -16.02
N GLN A 107 16.05 7.07 -16.07
CA GLN A 107 15.89 6.33 -17.33
C GLN A 107 14.50 6.49 -17.96
N HIS A 108 13.49 6.99 -17.22
CA HIS A 108 12.16 7.38 -17.74
C HIS A 108 11.60 6.42 -18.80
N GLU A 109 11.72 5.10 -18.56
CA GLU A 109 11.21 4.11 -19.50
C GLU A 109 9.69 4.03 -19.34
N ALA A 110 8.99 4.17 -20.46
CA ALA A 110 7.54 4.01 -20.50
C ALA A 110 7.21 2.54 -20.76
N GLU A 111 6.38 1.98 -19.88
CA GLU A 111 5.93 0.61 -19.94
C GLU A 111 4.42 0.53 -20.23
N GLY A 112 3.96 -0.65 -20.62
CA GLY A 112 2.59 -0.88 -21.05
C GLY A 112 2.33 -0.54 -22.53
N LEU A 113 1.04 -0.38 -22.88
CA LEU A 113 0.65 -0.05 -24.25
C LEU A 113 1.13 1.37 -24.65
N PRO A 114 1.59 1.58 -25.90
CA PRO A 114 2.02 2.89 -26.35
C PRO A 114 0.87 3.91 -26.24
N THR A 115 1.17 5.08 -25.68
CA THR A 115 0.17 6.11 -25.42
C THR A 115 0.69 7.52 -25.66
N HIS A 116 -0.22 8.46 -25.88
CA HIS A 116 0.05 9.89 -26.00
C HIS A 116 -0.18 10.66 -24.69
N LEU A 117 -0.40 9.95 -23.58
CA LEU A 117 -0.60 10.58 -22.28
C LEU A 117 0.67 11.31 -21.83
N LYS A 118 0.45 12.43 -21.12
CA LYS A 118 1.56 13.19 -20.53
C LYS A 118 2.22 12.36 -19.44
N ARG A 119 3.55 12.41 -19.37
CA ARG A 119 4.39 11.83 -18.31
C ARG A 119 3.80 11.95 -16.90
N THR A 120 3.37 13.15 -16.51
CA THR A 120 2.74 13.42 -15.20
C THR A 120 1.54 12.51 -14.92
N ILE A 121 0.75 12.20 -15.95
CA ILE A 121 -0.42 11.30 -15.83
C ILE A 121 0.05 9.85 -15.65
N LEU A 122 1.11 9.45 -16.34
CA LEU A 122 1.67 8.10 -16.26
C LEU A 122 2.28 7.81 -14.88
N LEU A 123 2.94 8.79 -14.27
CA LEU A 123 3.46 8.69 -12.90
C LEU A 123 2.33 8.56 -11.87
N VAL A 124 1.29 9.38 -11.99
CA VAL A 124 0.10 9.28 -11.12
C VAL A 124 -0.58 7.93 -11.29
N PHE A 125 -0.64 7.42 -12.53
CA PHE A 125 -1.27 6.14 -12.83
C PHE A 125 -0.53 4.95 -12.23
N SER A 126 0.82 4.90 -12.30
CA SER A 126 1.62 3.85 -11.65
C SER A 126 1.33 3.79 -10.13
N ILE A 127 1.40 4.94 -9.43
CA ILE A 127 1.09 4.98 -7.99
C ILE A 127 -0.37 4.65 -7.69
N THR A 128 -1.29 4.98 -8.61
CA THR A 128 -2.69 4.57 -8.47
C THR A 128 -2.81 3.04 -8.48
N LEU A 129 -2.02 2.33 -9.30
CA LEU A 129 -2.04 0.87 -9.29
C LEU A 129 -1.53 0.29 -7.97
N HIS A 130 -0.55 0.93 -7.32
CA HIS A 130 0.01 0.47 -6.04
C HIS A 130 -0.96 0.64 -4.87
N ASN A 131 -1.79 1.68 -4.93
CA ASN A 131 -2.80 1.94 -3.92
C ASN A 131 -3.96 0.94 -3.95
N ILE A 132 -4.10 0.13 -5.01
CA ILE A 132 -5.12 -0.92 -5.09
C ILE A 132 -4.81 -2.05 -4.09
N PRO A 133 -3.62 -2.70 -4.11
CA PRO A 133 -3.22 -3.67 -3.09
C PRO A 133 -3.34 -3.17 -1.66
N GLU A 134 -2.96 -1.92 -1.39
CA GLU A 134 -3.05 -1.32 -0.06
C GLU A 134 -4.50 -1.19 0.43
N GLY A 135 -5.37 -0.64 -0.42
CA GLY A 135 -6.79 -0.56 -0.13
C GLY A 135 -7.39 -1.95 0.10
N LEU A 136 -7.07 -2.92 -0.76
CA LEU A 136 -7.49 -4.32 -0.59
C LEU A 136 -7.02 -4.90 0.74
N ALA A 137 -5.75 -4.69 1.14
CA ALA A 137 -5.20 -5.19 2.40
C ALA A 137 -6.00 -4.68 3.62
N VAL A 138 -6.25 -3.37 3.70
CA VAL A 138 -7.09 -2.78 4.76
C VAL A 138 -8.51 -3.35 4.72
N GLY A 139 -9.11 -3.43 3.53
CA GLY A 139 -10.46 -3.93 3.33
C GLY A 139 -10.64 -5.39 3.76
N VAL A 140 -9.74 -6.25 3.33
CA VAL A 140 -9.71 -7.68 3.67
C VAL A 140 -9.53 -7.86 5.18
N ALA A 141 -8.66 -7.08 5.83
CA ALA A 141 -8.46 -7.14 7.27
C ALA A 141 -9.75 -6.80 8.06
N PHE A 142 -10.43 -5.70 7.71
CA PHE A 142 -11.72 -5.36 8.33
C PHE A 142 -12.85 -6.33 7.97
N GLY A 143 -12.84 -6.88 6.75
CA GLY A 143 -13.78 -7.92 6.32
C GLY A 143 -13.63 -9.21 7.13
N ALA A 144 -12.39 -9.64 7.38
CA ALA A 144 -12.07 -10.80 8.20
C ALA A 144 -12.45 -10.61 9.67
N ALA A 145 -12.36 -9.39 10.19
CA ALA A 145 -12.74 -9.08 11.57
C ALA A 145 -14.24 -9.34 11.87
N ALA A 146 -15.08 -9.36 10.84
CA ALA A 146 -16.52 -9.62 10.97
C ALA A 146 -16.86 -11.07 11.31
N THR A 147 -15.98 -12.02 10.96
CA THR A 147 -16.18 -13.46 11.16
C THR A 147 -15.24 -14.04 12.22
N ALA A 148 -14.48 -13.19 12.91
CA ALA A 148 -13.51 -13.60 13.91
C ALA A 148 -14.18 -13.97 15.25
N ASP A 149 -13.65 -14.99 15.91
CA ASP A 149 -14.12 -15.43 17.24
C ASP A 149 -13.97 -14.34 18.31
N ASN A 150 -12.94 -13.49 18.18
CA ASN A 150 -12.72 -12.32 19.02
C ASN A 150 -12.77 -11.04 18.17
N PRO A 151 -13.97 -10.44 17.98
CA PRO A 151 -14.15 -9.24 17.16
C PRO A 151 -13.30 -8.05 17.61
N THR A 152 -13.06 -7.91 18.92
CA THR A 152 -12.26 -6.82 19.47
C THR A 152 -10.79 -6.95 19.04
N ALA A 153 -10.20 -8.14 19.18
CA ALA A 153 -8.82 -8.39 18.77
C ALA A 153 -8.67 -8.25 17.24
N ALA A 154 -9.61 -8.79 16.47
CA ALA A 154 -9.55 -8.72 15.01
C ALA A 154 -9.70 -7.28 14.48
N ILE A 155 -10.54 -6.44 15.09
CA ILE A 155 -10.60 -5.02 14.76
C ILE A 155 -9.30 -4.30 15.11
N LEU A 156 -8.65 -4.63 16.22
CA LEU A 156 -7.35 -4.03 16.57
C LEU A 156 -6.26 -4.43 15.56
N ALA A 157 -6.22 -5.68 15.12
CA ALA A 157 -5.34 -6.13 14.04
C ALA A 157 -5.63 -5.37 12.73
N ALA A 158 -6.89 -5.23 12.33
CA ALA A 158 -7.27 -4.46 11.13
C ALA A 158 -6.91 -2.97 11.24
N VAL A 159 -7.05 -2.38 12.43
CA VAL A 159 -6.59 -1.02 12.72
C VAL A 159 -5.07 -0.93 12.62
N SER A 160 -4.33 -1.94 13.07
CA SER A 160 -2.87 -2.00 12.93
C SER A 160 -2.45 -1.95 11.46
N VAL A 161 -3.11 -2.73 10.59
CA VAL A 161 -2.90 -2.69 9.13
C VAL A 161 -3.17 -1.30 8.57
N ALA A 162 -4.31 -0.71 8.92
CA ALA A 162 -4.68 0.63 8.45
C ALA A 162 -3.71 1.72 8.94
N LEU A 163 -3.20 1.61 10.17
CA LEU A 163 -2.18 2.52 10.71
C LEU A 163 -0.85 2.37 9.98
N GLY A 164 -0.39 1.14 9.78
CA GLY A 164 0.83 0.85 9.03
C GLY A 164 0.79 1.46 7.64
N ILE A 165 -0.24 1.12 6.88
CA ILE A 165 -0.47 1.67 5.53
C ILE A 165 -0.59 3.20 5.62
N GLY A 166 -1.47 3.75 6.46
CA GLY A 166 -1.61 5.21 6.53
C GLY A 166 -0.31 5.95 6.88
N ILE A 167 0.54 5.42 7.75
CA ILE A 167 1.81 6.05 8.10
C ILE A 167 2.76 6.10 6.89
N GLN A 168 2.77 5.08 6.04
CA GLN A 168 3.64 5.04 4.86
C GLN A 168 3.07 5.81 3.65
N ASN A 169 1.75 5.92 3.54
CA ASN A 169 1.09 6.70 2.49
C ASN A 169 1.43 8.20 2.56
N PHE A 170 1.79 8.72 3.74
CA PHE A 170 2.26 10.11 3.86
C PHE A 170 3.59 10.35 3.10
N PRO A 171 4.65 9.56 3.36
CA PRO A 171 5.83 9.50 2.50
C PRO A 171 5.54 9.43 1.00
N GLU A 172 4.63 8.54 0.60
CA GLU A 172 4.29 8.34 -0.81
C GLU A 172 3.59 9.55 -1.43
N GLY A 173 2.57 10.10 -0.76
CA GLY A 173 1.86 11.29 -1.25
C GLY A 173 2.80 12.49 -1.51
N ALA A 174 3.82 12.65 -0.67
CA ALA A 174 4.88 13.63 -0.87
C ALA A 174 5.77 13.27 -2.09
N ALA A 175 6.14 11.99 -2.22
CA ALA A 175 6.93 11.48 -3.34
C ALA A 175 6.22 11.59 -4.68
N VAL A 176 4.88 11.60 -4.73
CA VAL A 176 4.12 11.89 -5.96
C VAL A 176 4.13 13.39 -6.25
N SER A 177 3.67 14.17 -5.29
CA SER A 177 3.25 15.56 -5.54
C SER A 177 4.44 16.51 -5.73
N ILE A 178 5.57 16.26 -5.06
CA ILE A 178 6.73 17.16 -5.07
C ILE A 178 7.50 17.09 -6.40
N PRO A 179 7.78 15.91 -6.97
CA PRO A 179 8.32 15.83 -8.33
C PRO A 179 7.44 16.52 -9.36
N LEU A 180 6.10 16.37 -9.27
CA LEU A 180 5.18 17.09 -10.16
C LEU A 180 5.30 18.61 -10.00
N ARG A 181 5.51 19.09 -8.77
CA ARG A 181 5.78 20.50 -8.49
C ARG A 181 7.13 20.96 -9.07
N GLN A 182 8.14 20.10 -9.06
CA GLN A 182 9.46 20.36 -9.67
C GLN A 182 9.38 20.40 -11.20
N GLU A 183 8.54 19.56 -11.81
CA GLU A 183 8.25 19.54 -13.24
C GLU A 183 7.42 20.75 -13.74
N GLY A 184 7.09 21.69 -12.85
CA GLY A 184 6.48 22.98 -13.19
C GLY A 184 4.98 23.07 -12.97
N LEU A 185 4.31 22.05 -12.42
CA LEU A 185 2.90 22.15 -12.07
C LEU A 185 2.69 23.18 -10.93
N SER A 186 1.52 23.83 -10.92
CA SER A 186 1.13 24.69 -9.80
C SER A 186 0.94 23.87 -8.52
N ARG A 187 1.11 24.50 -7.35
CA ARG A 187 0.91 23.84 -6.04
C ARG A 187 -0.43 23.09 -5.97
N LYS A 188 -1.50 23.74 -6.41
CA LYS A 188 -2.85 23.14 -6.44
C LYS A 188 -2.93 21.93 -7.36
N LYS A 189 -2.35 21.97 -8.56
CA LYS A 189 -2.38 20.84 -9.49
C LYS A 189 -1.54 19.66 -8.98
N ALA A 190 -0.34 19.94 -8.46
CA ALA A 190 0.53 18.94 -7.86
C ALA A 190 -0.15 18.23 -6.67
N PHE A 191 -0.81 19.01 -5.80
CA PHE A 191 -1.61 18.47 -4.70
C PHE A 191 -2.77 17.60 -5.20
N VAL A 192 -3.58 18.10 -6.14
CA VAL A 192 -4.75 17.37 -6.67
C VAL A 192 -4.33 16.04 -7.29
N TYR A 193 -3.24 16.01 -8.06
CA TYR A 193 -2.74 14.76 -8.63
C TYR A 193 -2.12 13.84 -7.58
N GLY A 194 -1.37 14.38 -6.62
CA GLY A 194 -0.76 13.60 -5.55
C GLY A 194 -1.76 12.94 -4.61
N GLN A 195 -2.87 13.61 -4.27
CA GLN A 195 -3.94 12.95 -3.51
C GLN A 195 -4.81 12.05 -4.40
N ALA A 196 -4.98 12.39 -5.69
CA ALA A 196 -5.81 11.59 -6.59
C ALA A 196 -5.24 10.18 -6.83
N SER A 197 -3.93 9.98 -6.67
CA SER A 197 -3.35 8.63 -6.76
C SER A 197 -3.85 7.69 -5.67
N GLY A 198 -4.20 8.20 -4.48
CA GLY A 198 -4.73 7.40 -3.37
C GLY A 198 -6.24 7.16 -3.40
N ILE A 199 -6.98 7.77 -4.34
CA ILE A 199 -8.47 7.70 -4.31
C ILE A 199 -9.02 6.29 -4.52
N VAL A 200 -8.19 5.39 -5.03
CA VAL A 200 -8.56 3.99 -5.23
C VAL A 200 -8.52 3.18 -3.94
N GLU A 201 -7.81 3.61 -2.89
CA GLU A 201 -7.70 2.85 -1.65
C GLU A 201 -9.08 2.64 -1.01
N PRO A 202 -9.97 3.67 -0.87
CA PRO A 202 -11.31 3.45 -0.33
C PRO A 202 -12.20 2.55 -1.18
N ILE A 203 -12.04 2.61 -2.50
CA ILE A 203 -12.81 1.79 -3.43
C ILE A 203 -12.38 0.33 -3.29
N ALA A 204 -11.08 0.09 -3.34
CA ALA A 204 -10.47 -1.23 -3.19
C ALA A 204 -10.77 -1.82 -1.81
N GLY A 205 -10.73 -1.04 -0.73
CA GLY A 205 -11.02 -1.52 0.62
C GLY A 205 -12.47 -1.93 0.82
N VAL A 206 -13.43 -1.16 0.30
CA VAL A 206 -14.84 -1.57 0.33
C VAL A 206 -15.04 -2.86 -0.46
N ILE A 207 -14.43 -2.98 -1.65
CA ILE A 207 -14.50 -4.21 -2.46
C ILE A 207 -13.89 -5.40 -1.69
N GLY A 208 -12.71 -5.23 -1.10
CA GLY A 208 -12.02 -6.27 -0.32
C GLY A 208 -12.86 -6.78 0.84
N ALA A 209 -13.45 -5.88 1.62
CA ALA A 209 -14.32 -6.24 2.74
C ALA A 209 -15.58 -7.01 2.29
N LEU A 210 -16.20 -6.57 1.19
CA LEU A 210 -17.39 -7.24 0.64
C LEU A 210 -17.09 -8.60 0.03
N LEU A 211 -15.89 -8.81 -0.53
CA LEU A 211 -15.48 -10.09 -1.09
C LEU A 211 -15.30 -11.15 -0.01
N VAL A 212 -14.57 -10.81 1.06
CA VAL A 212 -14.23 -11.73 2.16
C VAL A 212 -15.45 -12.10 2.98
N THR A 213 -16.31 -11.13 3.30
CA THR A 213 -17.52 -11.38 4.11
C THR A 213 -18.54 -12.28 3.41
N LYS A 214 -18.46 -12.43 2.08
CA LYS A 214 -19.34 -13.31 1.31
C LYS A 214 -18.76 -14.70 1.07
N VAL A 215 -17.43 -14.86 1.15
CA VAL A 215 -16.75 -16.11 0.81
C VAL A 215 -15.55 -16.33 1.74
N GLU A 216 -15.81 -16.87 2.92
CA GLU A 216 -14.78 -17.09 3.97
C GLU A 216 -13.63 -17.99 3.48
N LEU A 217 -13.93 -18.99 2.65
CA LEU A 217 -12.92 -19.87 2.04
C LEU A 217 -11.93 -19.14 1.12
N LEU A 218 -12.28 -17.95 0.61
CA LEU A 218 -11.37 -17.14 -0.21
C LEU A 218 -10.47 -16.22 0.61
N LEU A 219 -10.71 -16.06 1.92
CA LEU A 219 -9.92 -15.18 2.77
C LEU A 219 -8.40 -15.46 2.72
N PRO A 220 -7.91 -16.70 2.89
CA PRO A 220 -6.47 -16.95 2.85
C PRO A 220 -5.85 -16.64 1.48
N TYR A 221 -6.59 -16.88 0.39
CA TYR A 221 -6.16 -16.49 -0.95
C TYR A 221 -6.11 -14.97 -1.13
N ALA A 222 -7.11 -14.24 -0.62
CA ALA A 222 -7.21 -12.79 -0.74
C ALA A 222 -6.12 -12.06 0.05
N LEU A 223 -5.85 -12.49 1.28
CA LEU A 223 -4.75 -11.97 2.10
C LEU A 223 -3.40 -12.21 1.43
N ALA A 224 -3.15 -13.45 0.98
CA ALA A 224 -1.91 -13.79 0.29
C ALA A 224 -1.76 -13.05 -1.05
N PHE A 225 -2.85 -12.86 -1.79
CA PHE A 225 -2.89 -12.05 -3.02
C PHE A 225 -2.47 -10.60 -2.75
N ALA A 226 -3.03 -9.96 -1.73
CA ALA A 226 -2.65 -8.59 -1.37
C ALA A 226 -1.16 -8.50 -0.99
N ALA A 227 -0.64 -9.48 -0.24
CA ALA A 227 0.78 -9.55 0.11
C ALA A 227 1.68 -9.72 -1.11
N GLY A 228 1.33 -10.62 -2.04
CA GLY A 228 2.08 -10.85 -3.27
C GLY A 228 2.13 -9.62 -4.17
N ALA A 229 1.00 -8.92 -4.29
CA ALA A 229 0.94 -7.67 -5.02
C ALA A 229 1.79 -6.57 -4.37
N MET A 230 1.73 -6.39 -3.04
CA MET A 230 2.57 -5.40 -2.36
C MET A 230 4.07 -5.69 -2.46
N ILE A 231 4.50 -6.95 -2.32
CA ILE A 231 5.92 -7.31 -2.49
C ILE A 231 6.40 -7.02 -3.91
N TYR A 232 5.57 -7.29 -4.92
CA TYR A 232 5.89 -6.94 -6.31
C TYR A 232 6.17 -5.43 -6.45
N VAL A 233 5.28 -4.56 -5.95
CA VAL A 233 5.45 -3.10 -6.00
C VAL A 233 6.73 -2.65 -5.29
N VAL A 234 6.99 -3.17 -4.09
CA VAL A 234 8.15 -2.77 -3.30
C VAL A 234 9.46 -3.06 -4.04
N VAL A 235 9.54 -4.23 -4.67
CA VAL A 235 10.75 -4.69 -5.36
C VAL A 235 10.92 -4.01 -6.71
N GLU A 236 9.83 -3.85 -7.47
CA GLU A 236 9.86 -3.27 -8.81
C GLU A 236 10.10 -1.76 -8.77
N GLU A 237 9.48 -1.05 -7.81
CA GLU A 237 9.43 0.40 -7.84
C GLU A 237 10.09 1.08 -6.63
N LEU A 238 9.62 0.82 -5.40
CA LEU A 238 9.99 1.65 -4.25
C LEU A 238 11.46 1.51 -3.84
N ILE A 239 11.98 0.27 -3.77
CA ILE A 239 13.39 0.04 -3.44
C ILE A 239 14.31 0.60 -4.53
N PRO A 240 14.10 0.32 -5.83
CA PRO A 240 14.88 0.93 -6.90
C PRO A 240 14.89 2.45 -6.85
N GLU A 241 13.73 3.10 -6.70
CA GLU A 241 13.64 4.57 -6.65
C GLU A 241 14.37 5.15 -5.42
N ALA A 242 14.21 4.52 -4.25
CA ALA A 242 14.91 4.95 -3.03
C ALA A 242 16.44 4.84 -3.17
N GLN A 243 16.94 3.95 -4.03
CA GLN A 243 18.37 3.68 -4.19
C GLN A 243 19.05 4.39 -5.37
N GLN A 244 18.37 5.29 -6.08
CA GLN A 244 18.94 5.99 -7.25
C GLN A 244 20.10 6.96 -6.96
N THR A 245 20.49 7.15 -5.69
CA THR A 245 21.55 8.11 -5.33
C THR A 245 22.94 7.47 -5.32
N LEU A 246 23.98 8.26 -5.63
CA LEU A 246 25.39 7.84 -5.62
C LEU A 246 25.84 7.25 -4.26
N SER A 247 26.88 6.41 -4.32
CA SER A 247 27.21 5.33 -3.35
C SER A 247 27.18 5.71 -1.86
N SER A 248 27.64 6.89 -1.46
CA SER A 248 27.75 7.23 -0.03
C SER A 248 26.42 7.57 0.66
N LYS A 249 25.36 7.88 -0.09
CA LYS A 249 24.06 8.31 0.46
C LYS A 249 22.95 7.25 0.30
N ARG A 250 23.28 6.07 -0.24
CA ARG A 250 22.32 4.94 -0.36
C ARG A 250 21.85 4.41 1.00
N HIS A 251 22.64 4.62 2.06
CA HIS A 251 22.28 4.17 3.40
C HIS A 251 21.01 4.84 3.96
N PHE A 252 20.61 6.02 3.48
CA PHE A 252 19.33 6.62 3.89
C PHE A 252 18.13 5.75 3.50
N ALA A 253 18.15 5.17 2.30
CA ALA A 253 17.10 4.22 1.89
C ALA A 253 17.10 2.99 2.79
N VAL A 254 18.28 2.44 3.09
CA VAL A 254 18.43 1.26 3.96
C VAL A 254 17.91 1.53 5.37
N PHE A 255 18.31 2.66 5.99
CA PHE A 255 17.80 3.05 7.30
C PHE A 255 16.30 3.34 7.27
N GLY A 256 15.80 3.88 6.15
CA GLY A 256 14.37 3.99 5.87
C GLY A 256 13.69 2.63 6.00
N VAL A 257 14.11 1.65 5.18
CA VAL A 257 13.57 0.28 5.18
C VAL A 257 13.60 -0.31 6.58
N MET A 258 14.74 -0.25 7.26
CA MET A 258 14.86 -0.78 8.62
C MET A 258 13.88 -0.11 9.59
N SER A 259 13.78 1.22 9.56
CA SER A 259 12.89 1.95 10.46
C SER A 259 11.41 1.70 10.18
N GLY A 260 11.01 1.65 8.91
CA GLY A 260 9.64 1.33 8.50
C GLY A 260 9.25 -0.10 8.89
N PHE A 261 10.14 -1.05 8.63
CA PHE A 261 9.95 -2.44 9.02
C PHE A 261 9.82 -2.58 10.54
N ILE A 262 10.70 -1.94 11.32
CA ILE A 262 10.64 -1.97 12.79
C ILE A 262 9.33 -1.37 13.30
N ILE A 263 8.91 -0.22 12.77
CA ILE A 263 7.67 0.43 13.21
C ILE A 263 6.47 -0.46 12.89
N MET A 264 6.40 -1.02 11.68
CA MET A 264 5.29 -1.89 11.31
C MET A 264 5.28 -3.19 12.13
N MET A 265 6.43 -3.80 12.36
CA MET A 265 6.55 -4.97 13.24
C MET A 265 6.09 -4.66 14.67
N ILE A 266 6.44 -3.48 15.22
CA ILE A 266 5.96 -3.06 16.54
C ILE A 266 4.44 -2.85 16.52
N LEU A 267 3.88 -2.21 15.49
CA LEU A 267 2.44 -2.01 15.37
C LEU A 267 1.71 -3.34 15.34
N ASP A 268 2.18 -4.29 14.56
CA ASP A 268 1.56 -5.61 14.44
C ASP A 268 1.66 -6.38 15.76
N VAL A 269 2.87 -6.62 16.28
CA VAL A 269 3.10 -7.39 17.51
C VAL A 269 2.46 -6.76 18.76
N ALA A 270 2.31 -5.43 18.81
CA ALA A 270 1.72 -4.76 19.96
C ALA A 270 0.19 -4.62 19.89
N LEU A 271 -0.40 -4.64 18.70
CA LEU A 271 -1.83 -4.37 18.49
C LEU A 271 -2.62 -5.59 17.95
N GLY A 272 -1.95 -6.65 17.51
CA GLY A 272 -2.55 -7.89 17.03
C GLY A 272 -1.79 -9.10 17.54
#